data_AF-A0A7K2Z0Q9-F1
#
_entry.id   AF-A0A7K2Z0Q9-F1
#
_cell.length_a   1.000
_cell.length_b   1.000
_cell.length_c   1.000
_cell.angle_alpha   90.00
_cell.angle_beta   90.00
_cell.angle_gamma   90.00
#
_symmetry.space_group_name_H-M   'P 1'
#
loop_
_entity.id
_entity.type
_entity.pdbx_description
1 polymer ?
#
loop_
_entity_poly.entity_id
_entity_poly.type
_entity_poly.pdbx_seq_one_letter_code
_entity_poly.pdbx_strand_id
1 'polypeptide(L)'
;MAKDNRPELREGDHDDAVAQVQCLVNTRTGHPGDLPEDGAFGPATADGVRWVQTCSGLDPSGVTDEATWKVMYRAKKGCGKKAEPASTPA
;
A
#
# COMPACT_ATOMS: atom_id res chain seq x y z
N MET A 1 -8.33 21.62 -1.77
CA MET A 1 -9.77 21.30 -1.76
C MET A 1 -9.89 20.00 -0.98
N ALA A 2 -10.63 19.98 0.13
CA ALA A 2 -10.65 18.87 1.08
C ALA A 2 -11.84 17.94 0.81
N LYS A 3 -11.58 16.65 0.58
CA LYS A 3 -12.60 15.59 0.51
C LYS A 3 -11.90 14.26 0.80
N ASP A 4 -11.85 13.94 2.08
CA ASP A 4 -11.20 12.80 2.73
C ASP A 4 -9.71 12.63 2.40
N ASN A 5 -8.86 12.84 3.40
CA ASN A 5 -7.41 12.82 3.30
C ASN A 5 -6.84 11.44 2.85
N ARG A 6 -7.69 10.43 2.60
CA ARG A 6 -7.38 9.01 2.34
C ARG A 6 -8.53 8.27 1.63
N PRO A 7 -8.80 8.53 0.34
CA PRO A 7 -9.76 7.71 -0.42
C PRO A 7 -9.23 6.27 -0.57
N GLU A 8 -10.16 5.33 -0.76
CA GLU A 8 -9.87 3.95 -1.13
C GLU A 8 -9.34 3.92 -2.57
N LEU A 9 -8.04 3.65 -2.74
CA LEU A 9 -7.42 3.56 -4.06
C LEU A 9 -7.39 2.12 -4.55
N ARG A 10 -7.65 1.90 -5.84
CA ARG A 10 -7.66 0.57 -6.46
C ARG A 10 -7.14 0.63 -7.88
N GLU A 11 -6.92 -0.54 -8.48
CA GLU A 11 -6.45 -0.64 -9.86
C GLU A 11 -7.35 0.14 -10.83
N GLY A 12 -6.72 1.00 -11.65
CA GLY A 12 -7.40 1.90 -12.56
C GLY A 12 -7.69 3.29 -11.98
N ASP A 13 -7.45 3.55 -10.70
CA ASP A 13 -7.56 4.88 -10.10
C ASP A 13 -6.35 5.76 -10.47
N HIS A 14 -6.53 7.08 -10.56
CA HIS A 14 -5.43 7.98 -10.90
C HIS A 14 -5.60 9.35 -10.25
N ASP A 15 -4.80 9.58 -9.21
CA ASP A 15 -4.85 10.77 -8.36
C ASP A 15 -3.50 10.99 -7.67
N ASP A 16 -3.31 12.19 -7.11
CA ASP A 16 -2.11 12.56 -6.33
C ASP A 16 -1.89 11.62 -5.12
N ALA A 17 -2.98 11.07 -4.57
CA ALA A 17 -2.93 10.08 -3.52
C ALA A 17 -2.22 8.78 -3.97
N VAL A 18 -2.42 8.36 -5.23
CA VAL A 18 -1.74 7.19 -5.77
C VAL A 18 -0.23 7.45 -5.87
N ALA A 19 0.17 8.64 -6.32
CA ALA A 19 1.57 9.04 -6.40
C ALA A 19 2.22 8.97 -5.00
N GLN A 20 1.46 9.39 -3.98
CA GLN A 20 1.92 9.27 -2.60
C GLN A 20 2.06 7.82 -2.12
N VAL A 21 1.15 6.91 -2.49
CA VAL A 21 1.31 5.47 -2.20
C VAL A 21 2.57 4.92 -2.85
N GLN A 22 2.78 5.21 -4.14
CA GLN A 22 3.95 4.77 -4.90
C GLN A 22 5.25 5.23 -4.23
N CYS A 23 5.31 6.51 -3.84
CA CYS A 23 6.41 7.08 -3.07
C CYS A 23 6.64 6.35 -1.74
N LEU A 24 5.57 6.12 -0.98
CA LEU A 24 5.65 5.46 0.33
C LEU A 24 6.10 4.00 0.19
N VAL A 25 5.61 3.28 -0.81
CA VAL A 25 6.02 1.90 -1.07
C VAL A 25 7.51 1.87 -1.42
N ASN A 26 7.97 2.71 -2.34
CA ASN A 26 9.38 2.75 -2.76
C ASN A 26 10.31 3.15 -1.59
N THR A 27 9.95 4.17 -0.81
CA THR A 27 10.82 4.73 0.24
C THR A 27 10.72 4.06 1.60
N ARG A 28 9.53 3.61 2.03
CA ARG A 28 9.30 3.10 3.39
C ARG A 28 9.28 1.60 3.52
N THR A 29 8.82 0.90 2.48
CA THR A 29 8.52 -0.53 2.60
C THR A 29 9.68 -1.40 2.15
N GLY A 30 10.67 -0.80 1.48
CA GLY A 30 11.84 -1.50 0.96
C GLY A 30 11.47 -2.45 -0.18
N HIS A 31 10.41 -2.13 -0.92
CA HIS A 31 10.01 -2.90 -2.09
C HIS A 31 11.18 -2.93 -3.08
N PRO A 32 11.61 -4.11 -3.56
CA PRO A 32 12.71 -4.21 -4.52
C PRO A 32 12.36 -3.71 -5.94
N GLY A 33 11.14 -3.20 -6.14
CA GLY A 33 10.62 -2.75 -7.42
C GLY A 33 10.44 -1.24 -7.38
N ASP A 34 10.97 -0.56 -8.39
CA ASP A 34 10.75 0.87 -8.56
C ASP A 34 9.36 1.07 -9.15
N LEU A 35 8.48 1.68 -8.36
CA LEU A 35 7.13 2.02 -8.76
C LEU A 35 7.14 3.41 -9.37
N PRO A 36 6.59 3.58 -10.57
CA PRO A 36 6.65 4.87 -11.22
C PRO A 36 5.60 5.77 -10.55
N GLU A 37 6.05 6.89 -10.00
CA GLU A 37 5.26 7.83 -9.17
C GLU A 37 4.35 8.74 -10.03
N ASP A 38 3.73 8.17 -11.07
CA ASP A 38 2.91 8.92 -12.03
C ASP A 38 1.52 9.25 -11.49
N GLY A 39 1.16 8.75 -10.31
CA GLY A 39 -0.18 8.90 -9.76
C GLY A 39 -1.22 7.99 -10.41
N ALA A 40 -0.79 6.92 -11.09
CA ALA A 40 -1.68 5.95 -11.73
C ALA A 40 -1.60 4.59 -11.03
N PHE A 41 -2.74 4.07 -10.56
CA PHE A 41 -2.79 2.83 -9.80
C PHE A 41 -2.82 1.65 -10.77
N GLY A 42 -1.64 1.27 -11.22
CA GLY A 42 -1.45 0.11 -12.09
C GLY A 42 -1.27 -1.20 -11.34
N PRO A 43 -1.11 -2.32 -12.07
CA PRO A 43 -0.86 -3.63 -11.48
C PRO A 43 0.44 -3.67 -10.66
N ALA A 44 1.45 -2.88 -11.05
CA ALA A 44 2.67 -2.73 -10.25
C ALA A 44 2.37 -2.13 -8.88
N THR A 45 1.56 -1.07 -8.82
CA THR A 45 1.14 -0.42 -7.56
C THR A 45 0.31 -1.37 -6.73
N ALA A 46 -0.64 -2.09 -7.33
CA ALA A 46 -1.41 -3.12 -6.66
C ALA A 46 -0.50 -4.18 -6.01
N ASP A 47 0.52 -4.66 -6.71
CA ASP A 47 1.48 -5.64 -6.17
C ASP A 47 2.25 -5.10 -4.97
N GLY A 48 2.75 -3.86 -5.07
CA GLY A 48 3.41 -3.18 -3.97
C GLY A 48 2.50 -2.96 -2.75
N VAL A 49 1.23 -2.61 -2.98
CA VAL A 49 0.23 -2.49 -1.91
C VAL A 49 -0.02 -3.84 -1.24
N ARG A 50 -0.19 -4.91 -2.03
CA ARG A 50 -0.38 -6.28 -1.52
C ARG A 50 0.80 -6.76 -0.69
N TRP A 51 2.01 -6.43 -1.11
CA TRP A 51 3.23 -6.74 -0.36
C TRP A 51 3.21 -6.08 1.02
N VAL A 52 2.85 -4.80 1.08
CA VAL A 52 2.76 -4.04 2.35
C VAL A 52 1.63 -4.56 3.22
N GLN A 53 0.48 -4.88 2.64
CA GLN A 53 -0.66 -5.47 3.33
C GLN A 53 -0.27 -6.80 3.97
N THR A 54 0.32 -7.71 3.18
CA THR A 54 0.81 -9.01 3.65
C THR A 54 1.83 -8.84 4.76
N CYS A 55 2.80 -7.94 4.58
CA CYS A 55 3.81 -7.64 5.59
C CYS A 55 3.20 -7.09 6.89
N SER A 56 2.10 -6.35 6.78
CA SER A 56 1.42 -5.75 7.93
C SER A 56 0.36 -6.65 8.57
N GLY A 57 0.13 -7.85 8.00
CA GLY A 57 -0.93 -8.77 8.44
C GLY A 57 -2.34 -8.32 8.05
N LEU A 58 -2.47 -7.52 6.99
CA LEU A 58 -3.74 -7.14 6.38
C LEU A 58 -4.06 -8.08 5.20
N ASP A 59 -5.33 -8.10 4.83
CA ASP A 59 -5.77 -8.79 3.61
C ASP A 59 -5.10 -8.15 2.37
N PRO A 60 -4.40 -8.92 1.53
CA PRO A 60 -3.77 -8.43 0.31
C PRO A 60 -4.79 -8.23 -0.81
N SER A 61 -5.87 -7.48 -0.54
CA SER A 61 -6.86 -7.10 -1.56
C SER A 61 -6.23 -6.28 -2.69
N GLY A 62 -5.13 -5.56 -2.42
CA GLY A 62 -4.54 -4.61 -3.37
C GLY A 62 -5.30 -3.30 -3.46
N VAL A 63 -6.15 -3.01 -2.47
CA VAL A 63 -6.88 -1.75 -2.30
C VAL A 63 -6.24 -0.96 -1.16
N THR A 64 -6.03 0.33 -1.34
CA THR A 64 -5.47 1.22 -0.32
C THR A 64 -6.58 1.88 0.49
N ASP A 65 -7.16 1.13 1.43
CA ASP A 65 -8.10 1.64 2.44
C ASP A 65 -7.39 2.39 3.57
N GLU A 66 -8.15 3.01 4.49
CA GLU A 66 -7.60 3.73 5.64
C GLU A 66 -6.64 2.85 6.48
N ALA A 67 -6.94 1.57 6.65
CA ALA A 67 -6.07 0.62 7.33
C ALA A 67 -4.73 0.45 6.60
N THR A 68 -4.78 0.29 5.28
CA THR A 68 -3.61 0.19 4.40
C THR A 68 -2.76 1.47 4.46
N TRP A 69 -3.40 2.64 4.35
CA TRP A 69 -2.74 3.93 4.52
C TRP A 69 -2.00 4.01 5.86
N LYS A 70 -2.66 3.63 6.96
CA LYS A 70 -2.08 3.67 8.31
C LYS A 70 -0.85 2.78 8.43
N VAL A 71 -0.85 1.60 7.82
CA VAL A 71 0.33 0.73 7.84
C VAL A 71 1.45 1.26 6.96
N MET A 72 1.17 1.86 5.80
CA MET A 72 2.20 2.50 4.96
C MET A 72 2.92 3.64 5.69
N TYR A 73 2.19 4.47 6.45
CA TYR A 73 2.80 5.50 7.30
C TYR A 73 3.54 4.94 8.52
N ARG A 74 3.14 3.76 9.01
CA ARG A 74 3.76 3.08 10.17
C ARG A 74 4.87 2.11 9.79
N ALA A 75 5.02 1.77 8.51
CA ALA A 75 6.05 0.89 7.97
C ALA A 75 7.43 1.53 8.19
N LYS A 76 7.96 1.38 9.40
CA LYS A 76 9.35 1.65 9.74
C LYS A 76 10.05 0.30 9.74
N LYS A 77 10.73 0.00 8.62
CA LYS A 77 11.80 -1.02 8.50
C LYS A 77 11.55 -2.33 9.28
N GLY A 78 10.37 -2.93 9.10
CA GLY A 78 9.90 -4.05 9.91
C GLY A 78 9.47 -5.30 9.16
N CYS A 79 9.38 -5.28 7.82
CA CYS A 79 8.97 -6.46 7.02
C CYS A 79 9.96 -7.65 7.08
N GLY A 80 10.92 -7.63 8.00
CA GLY A 80 11.95 -8.66 8.18
C GLY A 80 11.77 -9.56 9.40
N LYS A 81 10.68 -9.47 10.17
CA LYS A 81 10.41 -10.40 11.30
C LYS A 81 8.98 -10.93 11.24
N LYS A 82 8.83 -11.99 10.44
CA LYS A 82 7.75 -12.99 10.42
C LYS A 82 6.34 -12.39 10.50
N ALA A 83 5.80 -11.99 9.34
CA ALA A 83 4.36 -11.90 9.16
C ALA A 83 3.80 -13.34 9.09
N GLU A 84 3.47 -13.91 10.24
CA GLU A 84 2.61 -15.10 10.31
C GLU A 84 1.17 -14.68 9.94
N PRO A 85 0.44 -15.50 9.17
CA PRO A 85 -0.76 -15.10 8.46
C PRO A 85 -1.94 -14.91 9.43
N ALA A 86 -2.17 -13.68 9.88
CA ALA A 86 -3.37 -13.32 10.62
C ALA A 86 -4.52 -13.03 9.65
N SER A 87 -5.02 -14.07 8.98
CA SER A 87 -6.35 -14.07 8.37
C SER A 87 -6.90 -15.48 8.36
N THR A 88 -7.58 -15.83 9.45
CA THR A 88 -8.64 -16.83 9.42
C THR A 88 -9.93 -16.07 9.10
N PRO A 89 -10.63 -16.40 8.00
CA PRO A 89 -11.92 -15.78 7.69
C PRO A 89 -12.99 -16.32 8.64
N ALA A 90 -13.90 -15.46 9.08
CA ALA A 90 -15.16 -15.84 9.73
C ALA A 90 -16.30 -15.81 8.72
#